data_AF-A0AAV1NJW1-F1
#
_entry.id   AF-A0AAV1NJW1-F1
#
_cell.length_a   1.000
_cell.length_b   1.000
_cell.length_c   1.000
_cell.angle_alpha   90.00
_cell.angle_beta   90.00
_cell.angle_gamma   90.00
#
_symmetry.space_group_name_H-M   'P 1'
#
loop_
_entity.id
_entity.type
_entity.pdbx_description
1 polymer ?
#
loop_
_entity_poly.entity_id
_entity_poly.type
_entity_poly.pdbx_seq_one_letter_code
_entity_poly.pdbx_strand_id
1 'polypeptide(L)'
;MRDKEGLQDYRFMPEPNLPPLIVYEDNASLPTGTDACQAVVVQKIREGLPELPSVKRDRLVQTYGILPEHSFTLVNEDGLVEYFEAVLKATKKEPRKVIGWVTNELLGHLKQQDMSVSQSPVSPPALAELLDLQEMGHISSSVAKQVFQEMWRSSGKTAPQIIHEHDLGLVSDTAQLHSICQNIVDSHPDEVQAIRNGNKKVLNKLMGLVQKETKGRADPVLVRTILQEKTS
;
A
#
# COMPACT_ATOMS: atom_id res chain seq x y z
N MET A 1 46.06 -3.17 0.40
CA MET A 1 45.55 -3.19 -1.00
C MET A 1 46.78 -3.14 -1.90
N ARG A 2 46.89 -3.99 -2.93
CA ARG A 2 48.08 -4.03 -3.82
C ARG A 2 48.02 -2.86 -4.79
N ASP A 3 49.13 -2.12 -4.95
CA ASP A 3 49.22 -1.08 -5.96
C ASP A 3 49.14 -1.69 -7.36
N LYS A 4 48.28 -1.11 -8.21
CA LYS A 4 48.10 -1.54 -9.60
C LYS A 4 49.30 -1.09 -10.43
N GLU A 5 50.39 -1.84 -10.34
CA GLU A 5 51.54 -1.66 -11.22
C GLU A 5 51.23 -2.24 -12.61
N GLY A 6 50.92 -1.35 -13.56
CA GLY A 6 50.81 -1.66 -15.00
C GLY A 6 49.54 -2.37 -15.47
N LEU A 7 49.30 -2.33 -16.80
CA LEU A 7 48.31 -3.17 -17.48
C LEU A 7 48.77 -4.63 -17.37
N GLN A 8 48.00 -5.46 -16.66
CA GLN A 8 48.29 -6.89 -16.55
C GLN A 8 48.00 -7.59 -17.88
N ASP A 9 48.99 -8.32 -18.40
CA ASP A 9 48.79 -9.20 -19.54
C ASP A 9 48.12 -10.51 -19.09
N TYR A 10 46.81 -10.59 -19.31
CA TYR A 10 46.00 -11.77 -18.98
C TYR A 10 46.21 -12.94 -19.95
N ARG A 11 46.95 -12.77 -21.04
CA ARG A 11 47.24 -13.82 -22.05
C ARG A 11 45.98 -14.58 -22.47
N PHE A 12 44.94 -13.85 -22.87
CA PHE A 12 43.68 -14.44 -23.33
C PHE A 12 43.94 -15.38 -24.51
N MET A 13 43.45 -16.61 -24.41
CA MET A 13 43.42 -17.61 -25.47
C MET A 13 42.03 -18.25 -25.51
N PRO A 14 41.55 -18.71 -26.68
CA PRO A 14 40.30 -19.48 -26.75
C PRO A 14 40.37 -20.71 -25.86
N GLU A 15 39.33 -20.97 -25.07
CA GLU A 15 39.25 -22.14 -24.19
C GLU A 15 39.11 -23.42 -25.03
N PRO A 16 40.13 -24.30 -25.07
CA PRO A 16 40.09 -25.47 -25.95
C PRO A 16 39.10 -26.55 -25.47
N ASN A 17 38.72 -26.56 -24.19
CA ASN A 17 37.82 -27.57 -23.64
C ASN A 17 36.33 -27.23 -23.83
N LEU A 18 36.00 -25.98 -24.21
CA LEU A 18 34.63 -25.55 -24.42
C LEU A 18 34.37 -25.37 -25.93
N PRO A 19 33.47 -26.17 -26.54
CA PRO A 19 33.09 -25.94 -27.92
C PRO A 19 32.38 -24.57 -28.06
N PRO A 20 32.41 -23.95 -29.25
CA PRO A 20 31.72 -22.70 -29.49
C PRO A 20 30.22 -22.80 -29.19
N LEU A 21 29.70 -21.82 -28.45
CA LEU A 21 28.26 -21.69 -28.25
C LEU A 21 27.61 -21.14 -29.52
N ILE A 22 26.80 -21.97 -30.19
CA ILE A 22 26.03 -21.56 -31.35
C ILE A 22 24.65 -21.10 -30.87
N VAL A 23 24.28 -19.88 -31.25
CA VAL A 23 22.99 -19.27 -30.90
C VAL A 23 22.11 -19.24 -32.14
N TYR A 24 20.90 -19.77 -32.00
CA TYR A 24 19.91 -19.89 -33.06
C TYR A 24 18.80 -18.84 -32.85
N GLU A 25 18.29 -18.25 -33.94
CA GLU A 25 17.20 -17.27 -33.85
C GLU A 25 15.88 -17.95 -33.45
N ASP A 26 15.52 -19.02 -34.19
CA ASP A 26 14.26 -19.73 -34.05
C ASP A 26 14.44 -21.27 -34.08
N ASN A 27 13.36 -22.02 -33.79
CA ASN A 27 13.39 -23.48 -33.86
C ASN A 27 13.50 -24.03 -35.30
N ALA A 28 13.21 -23.23 -36.32
CA ALA A 28 13.28 -23.65 -37.73
C ALA A 28 14.72 -23.64 -38.26
N SER A 29 15.58 -22.81 -37.67
CA SER A 29 17.01 -22.71 -37.96
C SER A 29 17.85 -23.81 -37.31
N LEU A 30 17.24 -24.71 -36.53
CA LEU A 30 17.89 -25.86 -35.92
C LEU A 30 18.23 -26.92 -36.99
N PRO A 31 19.49 -27.37 -37.09
CA PRO A 31 19.85 -28.48 -37.96
C PRO A 31 19.11 -29.78 -37.56
N THR A 32 18.72 -30.58 -38.54
CA THR A 32 18.07 -31.88 -38.33
C THR A 32 18.94 -32.79 -37.47
N GLY A 33 18.42 -33.27 -36.34
CA GLY A 33 19.15 -34.12 -35.39
C GLY A 33 19.83 -33.37 -34.23
N THR A 34 19.68 -32.05 -34.14
CA THR A 34 20.15 -31.26 -33.00
C THR A 34 19.28 -31.52 -31.78
N ASP A 35 19.89 -31.81 -30.63
CA ASP A 35 19.18 -31.92 -29.35
C ASP A 35 18.68 -30.53 -28.91
N ALA A 36 17.36 -30.37 -28.82
CA ALA A 36 16.71 -29.13 -28.39
C ALA A 36 17.06 -28.74 -26.94
N CYS A 37 17.55 -29.67 -26.12
CA CYS A 37 18.04 -29.39 -24.78
C CYS A 37 19.44 -28.77 -24.75
N GLN A 38 20.22 -28.90 -25.83
CA GLN A 38 21.58 -28.36 -25.95
C GLN A 38 21.65 -27.08 -26.80
N ALA A 39 20.59 -26.75 -27.53
CA ALA A 39 20.53 -25.57 -28.37
C ALA A 39 20.05 -24.33 -27.61
N VAL A 40 20.70 -23.19 -27.87
CA VAL A 40 20.28 -21.87 -27.36
C VAL A 40 19.46 -21.18 -28.44
N VAL A 41 18.15 -21.03 -28.19
CA VAL A 41 17.21 -20.39 -29.12
C VAL A 41 16.75 -19.05 -28.57
N VAL A 42 17.04 -17.96 -29.31
CA VAL A 42 16.77 -16.58 -28.89
C VAL A 42 15.28 -16.35 -28.69
N GLN A 43 14.44 -16.81 -29.60
CA GLN A 43 12.99 -16.60 -29.50
C GLN A 43 12.40 -17.23 -28.24
N LYS A 44 12.80 -18.45 -27.89
CA LYS A 44 12.35 -19.15 -26.68
C LYS A 44 12.72 -18.38 -25.40
N ILE A 45 13.93 -17.83 -25.36
CA ILE A 45 14.37 -16.99 -24.24
C ILE A 45 13.54 -15.71 -24.19
N ARG A 46 13.34 -15.06 -25.34
CA ARG A 46 12.57 -13.81 -25.45
C ARG A 46 11.12 -13.99 -24.96
N GLU A 47 10.47 -15.10 -25.29
CA GLU A 47 9.11 -15.41 -24.85
C GLU A 47 9.03 -15.69 -23.33
N GLY A 48 10.12 -16.14 -22.71
CA GLY A 48 10.22 -16.35 -21.27
C GLY A 48 10.65 -15.11 -20.47
N LEU A 49 11.03 -14.01 -21.13
CA LEU A 49 11.45 -12.80 -20.42
C LEU A 49 10.24 -12.10 -19.77
N PRO A 50 10.33 -11.75 -18.49
CA PRO A 50 9.28 -10.97 -17.83
C PRO A 50 9.20 -9.55 -18.40
N GLU A 51 8.08 -8.89 -18.14
CA GLU A 51 7.92 -7.46 -18.43
C GLU A 51 9.03 -6.65 -17.75
N LEU A 52 9.68 -5.77 -18.51
CA LEU A 52 10.71 -4.88 -17.96
C LEU A 52 10.12 -3.97 -16.89
N PRO A 53 10.85 -3.67 -15.80
CA PRO A 53 10.35 -2.82 -14.72
C PRO A 53 9.82 -1.46 -15.18
N SER A 54 10.46 -0.82 -16.17
CA SER A 54 9.99 0.44 -16.75
C SER A 54 8.61 0.30 -17.39
N VAL A 55 8.42 -0.73 -18.21
CA VAL A 55 7.15 -1.01 -18.90
C VAL A 55 6.05 -1.34 -17.90
N LYS A 56 6.35 -2.17 -16.88
CA LYS A 56 5.42 -2.49 -15.79
C LYS A 56 4.97 -1.23 -15.05
N ARG A 57 5.88 -0.30 -14.74
CA ARG A 57 5.54 0.97 -14.09
C ARG A 57 4.62 1.84 -14.94
N ASP A 58 4.91 1.98 -16.23
CA ASP A 58 4.10 2.78 -17.14
C ASP A 58 2.70 2.18 -17.30
N ARG A 59 2.60 0.86 -17.42
CA ARG A 59 1.34 0.12 -17.45
C ARG A 59 0.50 0.39 -16.20
N LEU A 60 1.10 0.32 -15.00
CA LEU A 60 0.39 0.54 -13.73
C LEU A 60 -0.17 1.97 -13.64
N VAL A 61 0.61 2.98 -14.06
CA VAL A 61 0.16 4.38 -14.08
C VAL A 61 -1.00 4.58 -15.05
N GLN A 62 -0.89 4.05 -16.27
CA GLN A 62 -1.93 4.19 -17.29
C GLN A 62 -3.22 3.44 -16.94
N THR A 63 -3.08 2.24 -16.39
CA THR A 63 -4.22 1.34 -16.11
C THR A 63 -4.98 1.75 -14.85
N TYR A 64 -4.26 2.13 -13.80
CA TYR A 64 -4.85 2.39 -12.48
C TYR A 64 -4.89 3.88 -12.12
N GLY A 65 -4.36 4.75 -12.98
CA GLY A 65 -4.34 6.20 -12.76
C GLY A 65 -3.56 6.63 -11.51
N ILE A 66 -2.65 5.79 -11.03
CA ILE A 66 -1.80 6.06 -9.85
C ILE A 66 -0.63 6.99 -10.21
N LEU A 67 -0.02 7.61 -9.20
CA LEU A 67 1.16 8.46 -9.41
C LEU A 67 2.40 7.62 -9.78
N PRO A 68 3.33 8.16 -10.59
CA PRO A 68 4.58 7.48 -10.94
C PRO A 68 5.43 7.05 -9.75
N GLU A 69 5.42 7.82 -8.66
CA GLU A 69 6.14 7.47 -7.42
C GLU A 69 5.60 6.19 -6.77
N HIS A 70 4.28 5.97 -6.86
CA HIS A 70 3.66 4.76 -6.35
C HIS A 70 4.01 3.55 -7.20
N SER A 71 4.06 3.70 -8.53
CA SER A 71 4.45 2.58 -9.41
C SER A 71 5.91 2.17 -9.19
N PHE A 72 6.80 3.13 -8.90
CA PHE A 72 8.17 2.84 -8.49
C PHE A 72 8.23 2.00 -7.21
N THR A 73 7.45 2.36 -6.20
CA THR A 73 7.39 1.63 -4.93
C THR A 73 6.84 0.22 -5.11
N LEU A 74 5.76 0.07 -5.88
CA LEU A 74 5.16 -1.23 -6.16
C LEU A 74 6.11 -2.20 -6.88
N VAL A 75 6.84 -1.72 -7.88
CA VAL A 75 7.69 -2.58 -8.73
C VAL A 75 9.01 -2.94 -8.04
N ASN A 76 9.48 -2.13 -7.08
CA ASN A 76 10.72 -2.43 -6.36
C ASN A 76 10.55 -3.46 -5.23
N GLU A 77 9.34 -3.60 -4.69
CA GLU A 77 9.05 -4.53 -3.61
C GLU A 77 8.48 -5.82 -4.20
N ASP A 78 9.12 -6.95 -3.90
CA ASP A 78 8.74 -8.23 -4.47
C ASP A 78 7.35 -8.68 -3.98
N GLY A 79 6.51 -9.11 -4.93
CA GLY A 79 5.12 -9.51 -4.68
C GLY A 79 4.12 -8.38 -4.39
N LEU A 80 4.57 -7.12 -4.29
CA LEU A 80 3.68 -6.00 -3.90
C LEU A 80 2.71 -5.60 -5.02
N VAL A 81 3.13 -5.72 -6.29
CA VAL A 81 2.24 -5.48 -7.44
C VAL A 81 1.10 -6.49 -7.45
N GLU A 82 1.44 -7.77 -7.26
CA GLU A 82 0.51 -8.88 -7.29
C GLU A 82 -0.48 -8.78 -6.12
N TYR A 83 0.02 -8.37 -4.93
CA TYR A 83 -0.83 -8.05 -3.78
C TYR A 83 -1.80 -6.89 -4.09
N PHE A 84 -1.30 -5.78 -4.63
CA PHE A 84 -2.12 -4.61 -4.98
C PHE A 84 -3.20 -4.96 -6.01
N GLU A 85 -2.84 -5.65 -7.09
CA GLU A 85 -3.79 -6.09 -8.12
C GLU A 85 -4.82 -7.09 -7.55
N ALA A 86 -4.42 -7.95 -6.60
CA ALA A 86 -5.34 -8.85 -5.92
C ALA A 86 -6.34 -8.11 -5.02
N VAL A 87 -5.92 -7.05 -4.31
CA VAL A 87 -6.83 -6.19 -3.53
C VAL A 87 -7.83 -5.52 -4.46
N LEU A 88 -7.36 -4.95 -5.58
CA LEU A 88 -8.22 -4.28 -6.57
C LEU A 88 -9.28 -5.21 -7.19
N LYS A 89 -8.96 -6.49 -7.38
CA LYS A 89 -9.93 -7.48 -7.86
C LYS A 89 -11.02 -7.79 -6.83
N ALA A 90 -10.75 -7.57 -5.55
CA ALA A 90 -11.64 -7.92 -4.44
C ALA A 90 -12.43 -6.73 -3.87
N THR A 91 -12.10 -5.48 -4.24
CA THR A 91 -12.77 -4.26 -3.76
C THR A 91 -13.36 -3.45 -4.91
N LYS A 92 -14.37 -2.64 -4.64
CA LYS A 92 -14.89 -1.63 -5.60
C LYS A 92 -14.22 -0.27 -5.45
N LYS A 93 -13.24 -0.15 -4.55
CA LYS A 93 -12.62 1.13 -4.22
C LYS A 93 -11.66 1.60 -5.31
N GLU A 94 -11.63 2.91 -5.51
CA GLU A 94 -10.72 3.59 -6.44
C GLU A 94 -9.26 3.19 -6.21
N PRO A 95 -8.49 2.85 -7.26
CA PRO A 95 -7.10 2.39 -7.11
C PRO A 95 -6.19 3.37 -6.38
N ARG A 96 -6.45 4.67 -6.52
CA ARG A 96 -5.74 5.75 -5.81
C ARG A 96 -5.91 5.71 -4.30
N LYS A 97 -7.05 5.21 -3.80
CA LYS A 97 -7.26 5.04 -2.36
C LYS A 97 -6.58 3.75 -1.88
N VAL A 98 -6.68 2.68 -2.66
CA VAL A 98 -6.08 1.37 -2.33
C VAL A 98 -4.56 1.46 -2.23
N ILE A 99 -3.93 2.15 -3.18
CA ILE A 99 -2.45 2.25 -3.21
C ILE A 99 -1.90 2.90 -1.95
N GLY A 100 -2.58 3.93 -1.42
CA GLY A 100 -2.16 4.59 -0.19
C GLY A 100 -2.18 3.66 1.03
N TRP A 101 -3.12 2.71 1.09
CA TRP A 101 -3.14 1.67 2.12
C TRP A 101 -2.02 0.65 1.95
N VAL A 102 -1.78 0.22 0.71
CA VAL A 102 -0.72 -0.74 0.40
C VAL A 102 0.67 -0.16 0.67
N THR A 103 0.94 1.08 0.28
CA THR A 103 2.27 1.70 0.45
C THR A 103 2.53 2.22 1.86
N ASN A 104 1.52 2.76 2.54
CA ASN A 104 1.75 3.41 3.84
C ASN A 104 1.51 2.46 5.01
N GLU A 105 0.41 1.71 4.99
CA GLU A 105 0.02 0.86 6.12
C GLU A 105 0.65 -0.53 5.95
N LEU A 106 0.31 -1.26 4.88
CA LEU A 106 0.83 -2.62 4.66
C LEU A 106 2.37 -2.64 4.57
N LEU A 107 2.94 -1.90 3.63
CA LEU A 107 4.40 -1.87 3.44
C LEU A 107 5.12 -1.26 4.65
N GLY A 108 4.51 -0.29 5.34
CA GLY A 108 5.05 0.26 6.58
C GLY A 108 5.17 -0.80 7.67
N HIS A 109 4.13 -1.61 7.87
CA HIS A 109 4.13 -2.70 8.84
C HIS A 109 5.06 -3.84 8.46
N LEU A 110 5.12 -4.22 7.17
CA LEU A 110 6.08 -5.21 6.66
C LEU A 110 7.52 -4.81 6.97
N LYS A 111 7.89 -3.56 6.69
CA LYS A 111 9.24 -3.03 6.95
C LYS A 111 9.57 -2.95 8.44
N GLN A 112 8.59 -2.63 9.29
CA GLN A 112 8.79 -2.61 10.75
C GLN A 112 9.09 -3.99 11.33
N GLN A 113 8.59 -5.05 10.70
CA GLN A 113 8.75 -6.44 11.15
C GLN A 113 9.77 -7.23 10.32
N ASP A 114 10.42 -6.57 9.35
CA ASP A 114 11.36 -7.19 8.39
C ASP A 114 10.75 -8.42 7.68
N MET A 115 9.51 -8.28 7.21
CA MET A 115 8.73 -9.34 6.57
C MET A 115 8.54 -9.09 5.07
N SER A 116 8.52 -10.16 4.28
CA SER A 116 8.13 -10.08 2.87
C SER A 116 6.61 -9.99 2.70
N VAL A 117 6.15 -9.51 1.54
CA VAL A 117 4.72 -9.40 1.21
C VAL A 117 4.00 -10.76 1.31
N SER A 118 4.68 -11.84 0.92
CA SER A 118 4.17 -13.22 1.01
C SER A 118 3.95 -13.71 2.44
N GLN A 119 4.59 -13.09 3.43
CA GLN A 119 4.45 -13.41 4.85
C GLN A 119 3.39 -12.54 5.55
N SER A 120 2.75 -11.59 4.83
CA SER A 120 1.76 -10.69 5.41
C SER A 120 0.64 -11.48 6.12
N PRO A 121 0.35 -11.18 7.40
CA PRO A 121 -0.80 -11.79 8.11
C PRO A 121 -2.13 -11.29 7.55
N VAL A 122 -2.13 -10.14 6.86
CA VAL A 122 -3.30 -9.58 6.20
C VAL A 122 -3.30 -10.01 4.74
N SER A 123 -4.34 -10.75 4.34
CA SER A 123 -4.53 -11.18 2.97
C SER A 123 -5.15 -10.08 2.11
N PRO A 124 -4.96 -10.09 0.77
CA PRO A 124 -5.57 -9.12 -0.12
C PRO A 124 -7.11 -9.01 0.02
N PRO A 125 -7.88 -10.12 0.13
CA PRO A 125 -9.32 -10.05 0.34
C PRO A 125 -9.70 -9.42 1.69
N ALA A 126 -8.92 -9.67 2.74
CA ALA A 126 -9.19 -9.10 4.07
C ALA A 126 -8.98 -7.58 4.07
N LEU A 127 -7.93 -7.10 3.40
CA LEU A 127 -7.73 -5.67 3.20
C LEU A 127 -8.86 -5.06 2.34
N ALA A 128 -9.29 -5.73 1.27
CA ALA A 128 -10.39 -5.27 0.42
C ALA A 128 -11.69 -5.09 1.22
N GLU A 129 -12.04 -6.04 2.09
CA GLU A 129 -13.23 -5.97 2.95
C GLU A 129 -13.17 -4.77 3.91
N LEU A 130 -12.02 -4.53 4.55
CA LEU A 130 -11.81 -3.34 5.39
C LEU A 130 -12.04 -2.04 4.60
N LEU A 131 -11.51 -1.98 3.38
CA LEU A 131 -11.61 -0.81 2.53
C LEU A 131 -13.03 -0.53 2.04
N ASP A 132 -13.80 -1.58 1.77
CA ASP A 132 -15.22 -1.50 1.40
C ASP A 132 -16.07 -1.02 2.59
N LEU A 133 -15.85 -1.54 3.79
CA LEU A 133 -16.55 -1.07 5.00
C LEU A 133 -16.31 0.42 5.29
N GLN A 134 -15.08 0.88 5.07
CA GLN A 134 -14.75 2.29 5.18
C GLN A 134 -15.47 3.13 4.11
N GLU A 135 -15.57 2.63 2.87
CA GLU A 135 -16.24 3.36 1.78
C GLU A 135 -17.77 3.41 1.97
N MET A 136 -18.36 2.36 2.55
CA MET A 136 -19.77 2.31 2.93
C MET A 136 -20.11 3.21 4.14
N GLY A 137 -19.10 3.79 4.80
CA GLY A 137 -19.30 4.65 5.97
C GLY A 137 -19.59 3.91 7.28
N HIS A 138 -19.38 2.58 7.33
CA HIS A 138 -19.54 1.81 8.58
C HIS A 138 -18.46 2.15 9.62
N ILE A 139 -17.28 2.57 9.16
CA ILE A 139 -16.14 2.93 10.00
C ILE A 139 -15.49 4.21 9.49
N SER A 140 -14.93 5.00 10.41
CA SER A 140 -14.12 6.16 10.06
C SER A 140 -12.73 5.75 9.56
N SER A 141 -12.01 6.68 8.92
CA SER A 141 -10.63 6.44 8.49
C SER A 141 -9.68 6.15 9.66
N SER A 142 -9.92 6.72 10.85
CA SER A 142 -9.11 6.41 12.04
C SER A 142 -9.39 5.01 12.58
N VAL A 143 -10.66 4.61 12.59
CA VAL A 143 -11.04 3.26 13.01
C VAL A 143 -10.50 2.23 12.03
N ALA A 144 -10.55 2.50 10.72
CA ALA A 144 -10.00 1.58 9.73
C ALA A 144 -8.51 1.25 10.00
N LYS A 145 -7.71 2.23 10.44
CA LYS A 145 -6.31 2.00 10.81
C LYS A 145 -6.17 1.16 12.07
N GLN A 146 -7.03 1.38 13.07
CA GLN A 146 -7.06 0.57 14.29
C GLN A 146 -7.45 -0.88 13.97
N VAL A 147 -8.47 -1.07 13.14
CA VAL A 147 -8.90 -2.40 12.68
C VAL A 147 -7.78 -3.08 11.89
N PHE A 148 -7.09 -2.37 10.99
CA PHE A 148 -5.93 -2.93 10.28
C PHE A 148 -4.83 -3.40 11.23
N GLN A 149 -4.49 -2.60 12.25
CA GLN A 149 -3.49 -3.00 13.26
C GLN A 149 -3.93 -4.24 14.04
N GLU A 150 -5.22 -4.38 14.32
CA GLU A 150 -5.74 -5.55 15.00
C GLU A 150 -5.78 -6.78 14.08
N MET A 151 -6.12 -6.62 12.79
CA MET A 151 -6.00 -7.67 11.77
C MET A 151 -4.55 -8.16 11.64
N TRP A 152 -3.58 -7.24 11.79
CA TRP A 152 -2.17 -7.58 11.77
C TRP A 152 -1.74 -8.44 12.97
N ARG A 153 -2.25 -8.14 14.17
CA ARG A 153 -1.93 -8.86 15.42
C ARG A 153 -2.68 -10.20 15.51
N SER A 154 -3.95 -10.18 15.14
CA SER A 154 -4.87 -11.30 15.25
C SER A 154 -5.05 -11.94 13.88
N SER A 155 -4.08 -12.77 13.49
CA SER A 155 -4.06 -13.44 12.18
C SER A 155 -5.37 -14.22 11.93
N GLY A 156 -6.00 -13.97 10.79
CA GLY A 156 -7.19 -14.70 10.33
C GLY A 156 -8.53 -14.11 10.78
N LYS A 157 -8.56 -13.06 11.61
CA LYS A 157 -9.80 -12.32 11.89
C LYS A 157 -10.14 -11.37 10.74
N THR A 158 -11.41 -11.32 10.38
CA THR A 158 -11.92 -10.41 9.34
C THR A 158 -12.23 -9.03 9.92
N ALA A 159 -12.27 -8.01 9.06
CA ALA A 159 -12.59 -6.64 9.50
C ALA A 159 -13.95 -6.54 10.21
N PRO A 160 -15.05 -7.16 9.73
CA PRO A 160 -16.33 -7.16 10.44
C PRO A 160 -16.27 -7.77 11.83
N GLN A 161 -15.51 -8.87 12.01
CA GLN A 161 -15.38 -9.54 13.30
C GLN A 161 -14.73 -8.60 14.33
N ILE A 162 -13.62 -7.96 13.95
CA ILE A 162 -12.92 -7.01 14.83
C ILE A 162 -13.80 -5.81 15.16
N ILE A 163 -14.54 -5.28 14.18
CA ILE A 163 -15.44 -4.14 14.39
C ILE A 163 -16.53 -4.49 15.40
N HIS A 164 -17.10 -5.70 15.31
CA HIS A 164 -18.14 -6.16 16.23
C HIS A 164 -17.57 -6.47 17.64
N GLU A 165 -16.44 -7.17 17.74
CA GLU A 165 -15.80 -7.52 19.01
C GLU A 165 -15.38 -6.29 19.83
N HIS A 166 -14.91 -5.25 19.15
CA HIS A 166 -14.40 -4.04 19.80
C HIS A 166 -15.39 -2.85 19.80
N ASP A 167 -16.64 -3.06 19.36
CA ASP A 167 -17.66 -2.02 19.19
C ASP A 167 -17.10 -0.75 18.50
N LEU A 168 -16.48 -0.95 17.34
CA LEU A 168 -15.79 0.11 16.59
C LEU A 168 -16.67 0.75 15.50
N GLY A 169 -17.97 0.44 15.47
CA GLY A 169 -18.89 1.04 14.51
C GLY A 169 -18.96 2.57 14.63
N LEU A 170 -19.18 3.25 13.51
CA LEU A 170 -19.34 4.72 13.49
C LEU A 170 -20.48 5.14 14.42
N VAL A 171 -20.27 6.23 15.17
CA VAL A 171 -21.34 6.83 15.98
C VAL A 171 -22.32 7.54 15.04
N SER A 172 -23.48 6.92 14.83
CA SER A 172 -24.56 7.46 14.00
C SER A 172 -25.43 8.51 14.73
N ASP A 173 -25.36 8.56 16.06
CA ASP A 173 -26.16 9.46 16.88
C ASP A 173 -25.56 10.88 16.86
N THR A 174 -26.12 11.72 16.00
CA THR A 174 -25.71 13.12 15.85
C THR A 174 -25.92 13.92 17.14
N ALA A 175 -26.94 13.59 17.96
CA ALA A 175 -27.19 14.29 19.21
C ALA A 175 -26.08 14.05 20.23
N GLN A 176 -25.63 12.79 20.37
CA GLN A 176 -24.46 12.46 21.20
C GLN A 176 -23.21 13.18 20.72
N LEU A 177 -22.98 13.21 19.40
CA LEU A 177 -21.81 13.90 18.84
C LEU A 177 -21.86 15.41 19.11
N HIS A 178 -23.03 16.04 18.99
CA HIS A 178 -23.22 17.45 19.34
C HIS A 178 -22.93 17.73 20.81
N SER A 179 -23.36 16.85 21.72
CA SER A 179 -23.07 16.96 23.16
C SER A 179 -21.59 16.84 23.47
N ILE A 180 -20.89 15.87 22.87
CA ILE A 180 -19.44 15.70 23.05
C ILE A 180 -18.68 16.93 22.53
N CYS A 181 -19.01 17.40 21.32
CA CYS A 181 -18.42 18.61 20.77
C CYS A 181 -18.68 19.84 21.65
N GLN A 182 -19.88 19.97 22.22
CA GLN A 182 -20.21 21.06 23.14
C GLN A 182 -19.35 21.00 24.41
N ASN A 183 -19.27 19.83 25.05
CA ASN A 183 -18.47 19.65 26.26
C ASN A 183 -16.99 20.00 26.03
N ILE A 184 -16.43 19.63 24.88
CA ILE A 184 -15.04 19.95 24.54
C ILE A 184 -14.84 21.46 24.34
N VAL A 185 -15.77 22.13 23.65
CA VAL A 185 -15.76 23.59 23.46
C VAL A 185 -15.84 24.31 24.80
N ASP A 186 -16.71 23.86 25.70
CA ASP A 186 -16.90 24.46 27.03
C ASP A 186 -15.68 24.22 27.95
N SER A 187 -15.01 23.08 27.80
CA SER A 187 -13.83 22.73 28.59
C SER A 187 -12.53 23.40 28.11
N HIS A 188 -12.54 24.00 26.91
CA HIS A 188 -11.35 24.58 26.26
C HIS A 188 -11.62 26.01 25.74
N PRO A 189 -11.99 26.96 26.61
CA PRO A 189 -12.39 28.31 26.20
C PRO A 189 -11.26 29.10 25.54
N ASP A 190 -10.01 28.87 25.93
CA ASP A 190 -8.83 29.55 25.38
C ASP A 190 -8.62 29.17 23.90
N GLU A 191 -8.81 27.88 23.58
CA GLU A 191 -8.76 27.40 22.20
C GLU A 191 -9.87 27.99 21.34
N VAL A 192 -11.07 28.15 21.89
CA VAL A 192 -12.22 28.74 21.18
C VAL A 192 -11.96 30.22 20.89
N GLN A 193 -11.43 30.97 21.85
CA GLN A 193 -11.03 32.36 21.63
C GLN A 193 -9.93 32.49 20.57
N ALA A 194 -8.94 31.59 20.58
CA ALA A 194 -7.89 31.57 19.55
C ALA A 194 -8.45 31.32 18.14
N ILE A 195 -9.47 30.47 18.01
CA ILE A 195 -10.16 30.22 16.73
C ILE A 195 -10.91 31.48 16.26
N ARG A 196 -11.65 32.14 17.16
CA ARG A 196 -12.35 33.40 16.87
C ARG A 196 -11.41 34.54 16.47
N ASN A 197 -10.21 34.57 17.05
CA ASN A 197 -9.14 35.50 16.69
C ASN A 197 -8.44 35.18 15.35
N GLY A 198 -8.90 34.16 14.62
CA GLY A 198 -8.45 33.81 13.28
C GLY A 198 -7.45 32.66 13.20
N ASN A 199 -7.04 32.05 14.32
CA ASN A 199 -6.11 30.92 14.32
C ASN A 199 -6.82 29.59 14.06
N LYS A 200 -7.17 29.34 12.79
CA LYS A 200 -7.85 28.12 12.33
C LYS A 200 -7.06 26.83 12.57
N LYS A 201 -5.76 26.89 12.87
CA LYS A 201 -4.96 25.68 13.20
C LYS A 201 -5.40 25.05 14.52
N VAL A 202 -5.95 25.83 15.44
CA VAL A 202 -6.42 25.37 16.75
C VAL A 202 -7.65 24.46 16.62
N LEU A 203 -8.44 24.62 15.55
CA LEU A 203 -9.55 23.71 15.25
C LEU A 203 -9.08 22.25 15.11
N ASN A 204 -7.91 21.99 14.54
CA ASN A 204 -7.36 20.64 14.42
C ASN A 204 -7.03 20.04 15.80
N LYS A 205 -6.68 20.88 16.79
CA LYS A 205 -6.46 20.44 18.18
C LYS A 205 -7.78 19.99 18.81
N LEU A 206 -8.86 20.77 18.66
CA LEU A 206 -10.19 20.40 19.13
C LEU A 206 -10.72 19.14 18.43
N MET A 207 -10.52 19.00 17.11
CA MET A 207 -10.85 17.77 16.39
C MET A 207 -10.14 16.56 16.98
N GLY A 208 -8.85 16.68 17.32
CA GLY A 208 -8.09 15.62 17.99
C GLY A 208 -8.65 15.22 19.36
N LEU A 209 -9.18 16.19 20.13
CA LEU A 209 -9.84 15.93 21.40
C LEU A 209 -11.17 15.18 21.22
N VAL A 210 -12.02 15.62 20.28
CA VAL A 210 -13.28 14.93 19.96
C VAL A 210 -13.00 13.51 19.50
N GLN A 211 -11.97 13.32 18.67
CA GLN A 211 -11.58 12.02 18.19
C GLN A 211 -11.06 11.11 19.30
N LYS A 212 -10.35 11.67 20.30
CA LYS A 212 -9.92 10.92 21.48
C LYS A 212 -11.11 10.47 22.34
N GLU A 213 -12.07 11.36 22.58
CA GLU A 213 -13.25 11.08 23.40
C GLU A 213 -14.18 10.06 22.75
N THR A 214 -14.37 10.17 21.43
CA THR A 214 -15.16 9.21 20.62
C THR A 214 -14.38 7.96 20.22
N LYS A 215 -13.14 7.79 20.70
CA LYS A 215 -12.21 6.69 20.34
C LYS A 215 -12.01 6.53 18.83
N GLY A 216 -12.14 7.62 18.07
CA GLY A 216 -12.04 7.62 16.61
C GLY A 216 -13.32 7.25 15.87
N ARG A 217 -14.42 6.93 16.57
CA ARG A 217 -15.68 6.46 15.98
C ARG A 217 -16.53 7.58 15.37
N ALA A 218 -16.10 8.84 15.44
CA ALA A 218 -16.80 9.95 14.83
C ALA A 218 -16.32 10.21 13.39
N ASP A 219 -17.23 10.69 12.53
CA ASP A 219 -16.90 11.16 11.19
C ASP A 219 -16.14 12.51 11.29
N PRO A 220 -14.88 12.58 10.84
CA PRO A 220 -14.09 13.82 10.87
C PRO A 220 -14.73 14.98 10.11
N VAL A 221 -15.50 14.72 9.06
CA VAL A 221 -16.16 15.76 8.27
C VAL A 221 -17.29 16.38 9.09
N LEU A 222 -18.15 15.53 9.66
CA LEU A 222 -19.24 15.97 10.51
C LEU A 222 -18.75 16.70 11.77
N VAL A 223 -17.72 16.16 12.45
CA VAL A 223 -17.11 16.80 13.62
C VAL A 223 -16.58 18.18 13.29
N ARG A 224 -15.89 18.33 12.15
CA ARG A 224 -15.37 19.63 11.72
C ARG A 224 -16.49 20.65 11.52
N THR A 225 -17.58 20.25 10.87
CA THR A 225 -18.75 21.13 10.65
C THR A 225 -19.35 21.57 11.99
N ILE A 226 -19.62 20.64 12.90
CA ILE A 226 -20.21 20.94 14.22
C ILE A 226 -19.30 21.88 15.03
N LEU A 227 -17.99 21.63 15.04
CA LEU A 227 -17.05 22.49 15.75
C LEU A 227 -16.97 23.88 15.12
N GLN A 228 -17.01 23.99 13.79
CA GLN A 228 -17.02 25.30 13.12
C GLN A 228 -18.28 26.10 13.45
N GLU A 229 -19.45 25.46 13.48
CA GLU A 229 -20.71 26.12 13.89
C GLU A 229 -20.65 26.63 15.34
N LYS A 230 -20.05 25.86 16.24
CA LYS A 230 -19.94 26.23 17.67
C LYS A 230 -18.83 27.24 17.98
N THR A 231 -17.81 27.35 17.13
CA THR A 231 -16.63 28.20 17.34
C THR A 231 -16.59 29.45 16.45
N SER A 232 -17.53 29.58 15.51
CA SER A 232 -17.83 30.84 14.82
C SER A 232 -18.33 31.90 15.82
#